data_AF-A0A976QC06-F1
#
_entry.id   AF-A0A976QC06-F1
#
_cell.length_a   1.000
_cell.length_b   1.000
_cell.length_c   1.000
_cell.angle_alpha   90.00
_cell.angle_beta   90.00
_cell.angle_gamma   90.00
#
_symmetry.space_group_name_H-M   'P 1'
#
loop_
_entity.id
_entity.type
_entity.pdbx_description
1 polymer ?
#
loop_
_entity_poly.entity_id
_entity_poly.type
_entity_poly.pdbx_seq_one_letter_code
_entity_poly.pdbx_strand_id
1 'polypeptide(L)'
;MDLNFLDFEQPIADMQAKIDELRRVGFDNEINISEEIAKLEEKSRKLTESVFTTLTAWQISQLSRHPQRLYTLDYIELIFEDFHELHGDRTFADDPAIVGGLAKLGGTPVMIIGHQKGRDTKDKIFRNFGMPRPEGYRKALRLMKLAERFKLPIICLIDTPGAYPGINAEERGQSEAIARNLFE
;
A
#
# COMPACT_ATOMS: atom_id res chain seq x y z
N MET A 1 15.16 17.80 -1.21
CA MET A 1 14.93 16.37 -0.95
C MET A 1 13.78 15.94 -1.83
N ASP A 2 14.06 15.12 -2.83
CA ASP A 2 12.98 14.42 -3.52
C ASP A 2 12.21 13.60 -2.49
N LEU A 3 10.89 13.80 -2.42
CA LEU A 3 9.98 13.09 -1.51
C LEU A 3 9.90 11.57 -1.80
N ASN A 4 10.70 11.07 -2.74
CA ASN A 4 10.69 9.72 -3.26
C ASN A 4 11.76 8.80 -2.66
N PHE A 5 12.71 9.33 -1.88
CA PHE A 5 13.81 8.54 -1.32
C PHE A 5 13.95 8.78 0.19
N LEU A 6 14.25 7.72 0.93
CA LEU A 6 14.62 7.78 2.35
C LEU A 6 16.08 8.21 2.52
N ASP A 7 16.44 8.62 3.73
CA ASP A 7 17.80 9.12 4.03
C ASP A 7 18.89 8.09 3.72
N PHE A 8 18.62 6.81 3.94
CA PHE A 8 19.57 5.72 3.65
C PHE A 8 19.60 5.32 2.17
N GLU A 9 18.65 5.80 1.37
CA GLU A 9 18.59 5.57 -0.08
C GLU A 9 19.29 6.68 -0.87
N GLN A 10 19.76 7.75 -0.21
CA GLN A 10 20.46 8.86 -0.87
C GLN A 10 21.64 8.40 -1.77
N PRO A 11 22.49 7.44 -1.35
CA PRO A 11 23.56 6.95 -2.23
C PRO A 11 23.05 6.31 -3.53
N ILE A 12 21.86 5.72 -3.49
CA ILE A 12 21.20 5.12 -4.66
C ILE A 12 20.60 6.24 -5.53
N ALA A 13 19.94 7.22 -4.91
CA ALA A 13 19.38 8.38 -5.58
C ALA A 13 20.44 9.18 -6.35
N ASP A 14 21.61 9.42 -5.72
CA ASP A 14 22.73 10.11 -6.34
C ASP A 14 23.29 9.34 -7.56
N MET A 15 23.37 8.01 -7.45
CA MET A 15 23.77 7.17 -8.58
C MET A 15 22.74 7.21 -9.71
N GLN A 16 21.46 7.15 -9.38
CA GLN A 16 20.38 7.20 -10.36
C GLN A 16 20.37 8.54 -11.10
N ALA A 17 20.52 9.65 -10.37
CA ALA A 17 20.63 10.99 -10.95
C ALA A 17 21.81 11.09 -11.94
N LYS A 18 22.96 10.52 -11.58
CA LYS A 18 24.14 10.49 -12.46
C LYS A 18 23.94 9.63 -13.72
N ILE A 19 23.26 8.49 -13.59
CA ILE A 19 22.90 7.64 -14.73
C ILE A 19 21.95 8.39 -15.67
N ASP A 20 20.94 9.06 -15.13
CA ASP A 20 19.95 9.80 -15.90
C ASP A 20 20.57 11.03 -16.61
N GLU A 21 21.53 11.70 -15.97
CA GLU A 21 22.31 12.79 -16.58
C GLU A 21 23.15 12.28 -17.76
N LEU A 22 23.89 11.17 -17.59
CA LEU A 22 24.69 10.59 -18.67
C LEU A 22 23.85 10.10 -19.85
N ARG A 23 22.65 9.55 -19.58
CA ARG A 23 21.69 9.17 -20.62
C ARG A 23 21.23 10.38 -21.44
N ARG A 24 21.00 11.53 -20.81
CA ARG A 24 20.64 12.78 -21.51
C ARG A 24 21.79 13.29 -22.38
N VAL A 25 23.01 13.34 -21.84
CA VAL A 25 24.20 13.82 -22.58
C VAL A 25 24.55 12.92 -23.76
N GLY A 26 24.38 11.60 -23.61
CA GLY A 26 24.63 10.63 -24.69
C GLY A 26 23.65 10.75 -25.86
N PHE A 27 22.40 11.14 -25.57
CA PHE A 27 21.39 11.40 -26.60
C PHE A 27 21.70 12.67 -27.40
N ASP A 28 22.14 13.74 -26.74
CA ASP A 28 22.36 15.04 -27.37
C ASP A 28 23.66 15.13 -28.22
N ASN A 29 24.67 14.31 -27.93
CA ASN A 29 26.00 14.44 -28.54
C ASN A 29 26.41 13.30 -29.49
N GLU A 30 25.56 12.31 -29.78
CA GLU A 30 25.90 11.09 -30.56
C GLU A 30 27.17 10.35 -30.05
N ILE A 31 27.53 10.55 -28.78
CA ILE A 31 28.68 9.89 -28.14
C ILE A 31 28.23 8.52 -27.61
N ASN A 32 29.00 7.47 -27.89
CA ASN A 32 28.72 6.13 -27.38
C ASN A 32 29.10 6.01 -25.89
N ILE A 33 28.16 6.35 -24.99
CA ILE A 33 28.32 6.26 -23.52
C ILE A 33 27.66 4.97 -22.97
N SER A 34 27.23 4.06 -23.84
CA SER A 34 26.47 2.86 -23.44
C SER A 34 27.21 1.94 -22.46
N GLU A 35 28.52 1.72 -22.65
CA GLU A 35 29.33 0.90 -21.74
C GLU A 35 29.49 1.52 -20.35
N GLU A 36 29.60 2.85 -20.28
CA GLU A 36 29.77 3.55 -19.00
C GLU A 36 28.45 3.60 -18.21
N ILE A 37 27.33 3.80 -18.92
CA ILE A 37 25.98 3.66 -18.36
C ILE A 37 25.79 2.24 -17.81
N ALA A 38 26.12 1.20 -18.56
CA ALA A 38 25.98 -0.19 -18.11
C ALA A 38 26.83 -0.47 -16.85
N LYS A 39 28.06 0.06 -16.77
CA LYS A 39 28.91 -0.06 -15.57
C LYS A 39 28.32 0.65 -14.36
N LEU A 40 27.72 1.83 -14.56
CA LEU A 40 27.07 2.58 -13.48
C LEU A 40 25.78 1.93 -13.02
N GLU A 41 24.96 1.40 -13.92
CA GLU A 41 23.76 0.61 -13.60
C GLU A 41 24.11 -0.62 -12.78
N GLU A 42 25.15 -1.37 -13.17
CA GLU A 42 25.63 -2.52 -12.42
C GLU A 42 26.07 -2.12 -11.00
N LYS A 43 26.78 -0.99 -10.88
CA LYS A 43 27.22 -0.46 -9.59
C LYS A 43 26.04 0.01 -8.73
N SER A 44 25.05 0.65 -9.33
CA SER A 44 23.80 1.07 -8.68
C SER A 44 23.02 -0.14 -8.16
N ARG A 45 22.92 -1.21 -8.97
CA ARG A 45 22.28 -2.47 -8.56
C ARG A 45 22.97 -3.10 -7.36
N LYS A 46 24.30 -3.23 -7.38
CA LYS A 46 25.08 -3.78 -6.26
C LYS A 46 24.97 -2.94 -4.99
N LEU A 47 24.96 -1.62 -5.14
CA LEU A 47 24.77 -0.71 -4.01
C LEU A 47 23.35 -0.83 -3.43
N THR A 48 22.34 -0.94 -4.29
CA THR A 48 20.96 -1.17 -3.86
C THR A 48 20.88 -2.48 -3.09
N GLU A 49 21.40 -3.58 -3.64
CA GLU A 49 21.41 -4.88 -2.97
C GLU A 49 22.12 -4.84 -1.61
N SER A 50 23.28 -4.19 -1.52
CA SER A 50 24.02 -4.09 -0.25
C SER A 50 23.26 -3.29 0.79
N VAL A 51 22.69 -2.13 0.42
CA VAL A 51 21.90 -1.28 1.32
C VAL A 51 20.67 -2.02 1.84
N PHE A 52 19.90 -2.66 0.96
CA PHE A 52 18.67 -3.36 1.33
C PHE A 52 18.91 -4.67 2.10
N THR A 53 20.09 -5.29 1.94
CA THR A 53 20.46 -6.51 2.70
C THR A 53 20.86 -6.19 4.15
N THR A 54 21.40 -5.00 4.41
CA THR A 54 21.90 -4.60 5.74
C THR A 54 21.02 -3.57 6.45
N LEU A 55 19.70 -3.58 6.20
CA LEU A 55 18.79 -2.63 6.83
C LEU A 55 18.68 -2.86 8.35
N THR A 56 18.74 -1.77 9.09
CA THR A 56 18.41 -1.74 10.52
C THR A 56 16.90 -1.83 10.73
N ALA A 57 16.47 -2.23 11.94
CA ALA A 57 15.05 -2.30 12.29
C ALA A 57 14.31 -0.95 12.09
N TRP A 58 14.99 0.17 12.36
CA TRP A 58 14.43 1.51 12.14
C TRP A 58 14.23 1.80 10.64
N GLN A 59 15.21 1.46 9.80
CA GLN A 59 15.12 1.66 8.35
C GLN A 59 14.01 0.79 7.73
N ILE A 60 13.83 -0.45 8.21
CA ILE A 60 12.71 -1.31 7.81
C ILE A 60 11.36 -0.65 8.17
N SER A 61 11.25 -0.07 9.36
CA SER A 61 10.05 0.68 9.76
C SER A 61 9.82 1.90 8.86
N GLN A 62 10.87 2.64 8.49
CA GLN A 62 10.76 3.75 7.54
C GLN A 62 10.26 3.28 6.16
N LEU A 63 10.78 2.15 5.66
CA LEU A 63 10.35 1.55 4.39
C LEU A 63 8.88 1.10 4.42
N SER A 64 8.39 0.61 5.57
CA SER A 64 6.96 0.30 5.74
C SER A 64 6.03 1.52 5.60
N ARG A 65 6.59 2.73 5.75
CA ARG A 65 5.91 4.02 5.64
C ARG A 65 6.35 4.83 4.42
N HIS A 66 7.03 4.18 3.47
CA HIS A 66 7.55 4.81 2.28
C HIS A 66 6.42 5.51 1.50
N PRO A 67 6.59 6.77 1.06
CA PRO A 67 5.53 7.51 0.34
C PRO A 67 5.05 6.83 -0.95
N GLN A 68 5.95 6.08 -1.62
CA GLN A 68 5.67 5.31 -2.83
C GLN A 68 5.23 3.85 -2.56
N ARG A 69 5.03 3.45 -1.29
CA ARG A 69 4.58 2.09 -0.97
C ARG A 69 3.21 1.83 -1.61
N LEU A 70 3.06 0.65 -2.21
CA LEU A 70 1.79 0.22 -2.78
C LEU A 70 0.74 -0.02 -1.69
N TYR A 71 -0.47 0.44 -1.94
CA TYR A 71 -1.64 0.26 -1.10
C TYR A 71 -2.56 -0.82 -1.67
N THR A 72 -3.65 -1.14 -0.95
CA THR A 72 -4.58 -2.22 -1.28
C THR A 72 -5.09 -2.15 -2.71
N LEU A 73 -5.56 -0.98 -3.17
CA LEU A 73 -6.07 -0.81 -4.54
C LEU A 73 -4.99 -1.02 -5.62
N ASP A 74 -3.73 -0.67 -5.34
CA ASP A 74 -2.64 -0.90 -6.30
C ASP A 74 -2.40 -2.42 -6.50
N TYR A 75 -2.43 -3.19 -5.40
CA TYR A 75 -2.33 -4.65 -5.49
C TYR A 75 -3.55 -5.27 -6.18
N ILE A 76 -4.75 -4.73 -5.93
CA ILE A 76 -5.98 -5.17 -6.60
C ILE A 76 -5.85 -5.00 -8.12
N GLU A 77 -5.40 -3.83 -8.57
CA GLU A 77 -5.21 -3.54 -10.00
C GLU A 77 -4.13 -4.40 -10.66
N LEU A 78 -3.04 -4.70 -9.95
CA LEU A 78 -1.91 -5.45 -10.50
C LEU A 78 -2.10 -6.97 -10.50
N ILE A 79 -2.88 -7.52 -9.56
CA ILE A 79 -2.90 -8.97 -9.28
C ILE A 79 -4.27 -9.59 -9.60
N PHE A 80 -5.36 -8.84 -9.47
CA PHE A 80 -6.71 -9.40 -9.50
C PHE A 80 -7.51 -8.93 -10.71
N GLU A 81 -8.47 -9.77 -11.10
CA GLU A 81 -9.37 -9.52 -12.23
C GLU A 81 -10.80 -9.31 -11.73
N ASP A 82 -11.65 -8.63 -12.51
CA ASP A 82 -13.08 -8.42 -12.25
C ASP A 82 -13.39 -7.90 -10.83
N PHE A 83 -12.59 -6.96 -10.31
CA PHE A 83 -12.85 -6.39 -8.98
C PHE A 83 -14.12 -5.54 -8.95
N HIS A 84 -15.04 -5.90 -8.05
CA HIS A 84 -16.26 -5.17 -7.77
C HIS A 84 -16.27 -4.76 -6.30
N GLU A 85 -15.99 -3.47 -6.05
CA GLU A 85 -16.01 -2.91 -4.71
C GLU A 85 -17.42 -2.90 -4.10
N LEU A 86 -17.51 -3.27 -2.83
CA LEU A 86 -18.76 -3.36 -2.07
C LEU A 86 -18.71 -2.41 -0.87
N HIS A 87 -19.66 -1.47 -0.83
CA HIS A 87 -19.69 -0.38 0.15
C HIS A 87 -20.64 -0.63 1.34
N GLY A 88 -20.34 0.04 2.45
CA GLY A 88 -21.22 0.19 3.62
C GLY A 88 -21.22 -0.98 4.59
N ASP A 89 -21.50 -0.67 5.86
CA ASP A 89 -21.65 -1.65 6.95
C ASP A 89 -23.12 -2.09 7.19
N ARG A 90 -24.08 -1.40 6.55
CA ARG A 90 -25.55 -1.55 6.74
C ARG A 90 -26.07 -1.08 8.10
N THR A 91 -25.27 -0.36 8.87
CA THR A 91 -25.62 0.11 10.21
C THR A 91 -25.44 1.61 10.36
N PHE A 92 -24.32 2.16 9.88
CA PHE A 92 -23.97 3.56 10.07
C PHE A 92 -23.49 4.23 8.78
N ALA A 93 -22.38 3.77 8.20
CA ALA A 93 -21.75 4.43 7.05
C ALA A 93 -20.85 3.48 6.24
N ASP A 94 -20.38 3.98 5.11
CA ASP A 94 -19.23 3.40 4.40
C ASP A 94 -17.94 4.08 4.88
N ASP A 95 -16.97 3.30 5.33
CA ASP A 95 -15.66 3.80 5.76
C ASP A 95 -14.65 3.76 4.60
N PRO A 96 -14.16 4.91 4.11
CA PRO A 96 -13.20 4.94 3.01
C PRO A 96 -11.81 4.39 3.35
N ALA A 97 -11.51 4.21 4.64
CA ALA A 97 -10.26 3.60 5.09
C ALA A 97 -10.23 2.07 4.88
N ILE A 98 -11.39 1.44 4.67
CA ILE A 98 -11.51 0.01 4.34
C ILE A 98 -12.14 -0.13 2.96
N VAL A 99 -11.39 -0.73 2.04
CA VAL A 99 -11.89 -1.14 0.74
C VAL A 99 -12.08 -2.65 0.74
N GLY A 100 -13.06 -3.14 0.00
CA GLY A 100 -13.25 -4.57 -0.13
C GLY A 100 -14.37 -4.94 -1.09
N GLY A 101 -14.29 -6.14 -1.64
CA GLY A 101 -15.15 -6.54 -2.74
C GLY A 101 -14.81 -7.92 -3.30
N LEU A 102 -15.60 -8.33 -4.29
CA LEU A 102 -15.38 -9.58 -5.01
C LEU A 102 -14.35 -9.35 -6.12
N ALA A 103 -13.46 -10.32 -6.32
CA ALA A 103 -12.51 -10.32 -7.43
C ALA A 103 -12.22 -11.77 -7.87
N LYS A 104 -11.38 -11.92 -8.88
CA LYS A 104 -10.80 -13.22 -9.28
C LYS A 104 -9.29 -13.19 -9.12
N LEU A 105 -8.74 -14.27 -8.59
CA LEU A 105 -7.31 -14.56 -8.55
C LEU A 105 -7.04 -15.84 -9.34
N GLY A 106 -6.41 -15.73 -10.52
CA GLY A 106 -6.16 -16.88 -11.39
C GLY A 106 -7.46 -17.63 -11.74
N GLY A 107 -8.53 -16.91 -12.04
CA GLY A 107 -9.87 -17.46 -12.31
C GLY A 107 -10.67 -17.90 -11.09
N THR A 108 -10.07 -17.95 -9.89
CA THR A 108 -10.77 -18.33 -8.65
C THR A 108 -11.44 -17.11 -8.02
N PRO A 109 -12.77 -17.13 -7.78
CA PRO A 109 -13.44 -16.01 -7.12
C PRO A 109 -13.01 -15.90 -5.65
N VAL A 110 -12.71 -14.69 -5.21
CA VAL A 110 -12.22 -14.37 -3.86
C VAL A 110 -12.89 -13.11 -3.31
N MET A 111 -12.95 -13.00 -1.99
CA MET A 111 -13.28 -11.75 -1.30
C MET A 111 -11.98 -11.07 -0.87
N ILE A 112 -11.76 -9.83 -1.30
CA ILE A 112 -10.61 -9.02 -0.88
C ILE A 112 -11.09 -7.95 0.08
N ILE A 113 -10.35 -7.73 1.16
CA ILE A 113 -10.58 -6.65 2.11
C ILE A 113 -9.23 -6.05 2.47
N GLY A 114 -9.12 -4.74 2.55
CA GLY A 114 -7.86 -4.13 2.95
C GLY A 114 -7.97 -2.69 3.37
N HIS A 115 -6.89 -2.22 3.98
CA HIS A 115 -6.77 -0.83 4.38
C HIS A 115 -6.37 0.00 3.16
N GLN A 116 -7.06 1.10 2.93
CA GLN A 116 -6.71 2.02 1.87
C GLN A 116 -6.27 3.35 2.45
N LYS A 117 -5.02 3.70 2.18
CA LYS A 117 -4.47 5.03 2.42
C LYS A 117 -4.64 5.89 1.18
N GLY A 118 -4.43 7.20 1.35
CA GLY A 118 -4.38 8.13 0.23
C GLY A 118 -2.96 8.43 -0.24
N ARG A 119 -2.80 8.72 -1.54
CA ARG A 119 -1.52 9.16 -2.10
C ARG A 119 -1.29 10.66 -1.89
N ASP A 120 -2.27 11.47 -2.25
CA ASP A 120 -2.24 12.92 -2.05
C ASP A 120 -2.85 13.33 -0.70
N THR A 121 -2.71 14.60 -0.33
CA THR A 121 -3.22 15.12 0.95
C THR A 121 -4.75 15.02 1.06
N LYS A 122 -5.47 15.22 -0.06
CA LYS A 122 -6.95 15.20 -0.05
C LYS A 122 -7.46 13.78 0.18
N ASP A 123 -6.90 12.81 -0.52
CA ASP A 123 -7.19 11.39 -0.43
C ASP A 123 -6.76 10.83 0.93
N LYS A 124 -5.63 11.29 1.48
CA LYS A 124 -5.22 10.94 2.86
C LYS A 124 -6.25 11.38 3.89
N ILE A 125 -6.78 12.60 3.78
CA ILE A 125 -7.82 13.11 4.68
C ILE A 125 -9.13 12.32 4.47
N PHE A 126 -9.53 12.11 3.22
CA PHE A 126 -10.75 11.37 2.88
C PHE A 126 -10.75 9.94 3.43
N ARG A 127 -9.61 9.24 3.30
CA ARG A 127 -9.42 7.87 3.79
C ARG A 127 -8.87 7.78 5.20
N ASN A 128 -8.88 8.89 5.92
CA ASN A 128 -8.43 8.96 7.30
C ASN A 128 -7.03 8.33 7.53
N PHE A 129 -6.12 8.50 6.57
CA PHE A 129 -4.78 7.92 6.56
C PHE A 129 -4.76 6.38 6.70
N GLY A 130 -5.82 5.70 6.26
CA GLY A 130 -5.99 4.26 6.42
C GLY A 130 -6.31 3.83 7.85
N MET A 131 -6.78 4.74 8.71
CA MET A 131 -7.23 4.45 10.07
C MET A 131 -8.74 4.20 10.07
N PRO A 132 -9.20 2.95 10.18
CA PRO A 132 -10.62 2.65 10.16
C PRO A 132 -11.32 3.09 11.45
N ARG A 133 -12.56 3.50 11.28
CA ARG A 133 -13.57 3.73 12.31
C ARG A 133 -14.36 2.43 12.55
N PRO A 134 -15.26 2.38 13.55
CA PRO A 134 -15.98 1.14 13.89
C PRO A 134 -16.79 0.58 12.71
N GLU A 135 -17.41 1.47 11.93
CA GLU A 135 -18.12 1.13 10.70
C GLU A 135 -17.23 0.42 9.66
N GLY A 136 -15.94 0.73 9.58
CA GLY A 136 -14.99 0.03 8.70
C GLY A 136 -14.77 -1.43 9.10
N TYR A 137 -14.62 -1.69 10.40
CA TYR A 137 -14.52 -3.07 10.91
C TYR A 137 -15.84 -3.83 10.74
N ARG A 138 -16.99 -3.18 10.91
CA ARG A 138 -18.30 -3.82 10.66
C ARG A 138 -18.51 -4.11 9.17
N LYS A 139 -18.10 -3.21 8.28
CA LYS A 139 -18.05 -3.44 6.82
C LYS A 139 -17.18 -4.64 6.49
N ALA A 140 -15.97 -4.72 7.06
CA ALA A 140 -15.07 -5.85 6.85
C ALA A 140 -15.71 -7.17 7.27
N LEU A 141 -16.24 -7.27 8.49
CA LEU A 141 -16.92 -8.47 8.98
C LEU A 141 -18.12 -8.86 8.11
N ARG A 142 -18.93 -7.89 7.67
CA ARG A 142 -20.05 -8.14 6.74
C ARG A 142 -19.57 -8.80 5.44
N LEU A 143 -18.46 -8.32 4.88
CA LEU A 143 -17.87 -8.90 3.68
C LEU A 143 -17.31 -10.29 3.93
N MET A 144 -16.68 -10.53 5.09
CA MET A 144 -16.20 -11.86 5.48
C MET A 144 -17.35 -12.87 5.62
N LYS A 145 -18.46 -12.49 6.27
CA LYS A 145 -19.67 -13.33 6.37
C LYS A 145 -20.33 -13.57 5.02
N LEU A 146 -20.26 -12.61 4.09
CA LEU A 146 -20.72 -12.80 2.72
C LEU A 146 -19.85 -13.84 1.99
N ALA A 147 -18.53 -13.75 2.13
CA ALA A 147 -17.59 -14.71 1.57
C ALA A 147 -17.83 -16.12 2.12
N GLU A 148 -18.00 -16.25 3.44
CA GLU A 148 -18.34 -17.50 4.12
C GLU A 148 -19.61 -18.16 3.53
N ARG A 149 -20.68 -17.38 3.35
CA ARG A 149 -21.95 -17.85 2.78
C ARG A 149 -21.77 -18.50 1.40
N PHE A 150 -20.88 -17.94 0.59
CA PHE A 150 -20.58 -18.43 -0.76
C PHE A 150 -19.34 -19.32 -0.83
N LYS A 151 -18.76 -19.68 0.33
CA LYS A 151 -17.56 -20.51 0.45
C LYS A 151 -16.37 -19.95 -0.35
N LEU A 152 -16.23 -18.63 -0.36
CA LEU A 152 -15.14 -17.93 -1.04
C LEU A 152 -13.93 -17.77 -0.11
N PRO A 153 -12.69 -17.92 -0.62
CA PRO A 153 -11.49 -17.52 0.11
C PRO A 153 -11.50 -16.02 0.41
N ILE A 154 -10.91 -15.65 1.55
CA ILE A 154 -10.78 -14.26 2.00
C ILE A 154 -9.30 -13.88 1.98
N ILE A 155 -8.98 -12.73 1.38
CA ILE A 155 -7.64 -12.16 1.35
C ILE A 155 -7.67 -10.79 2.01
N CYS A 156 -6.89 -10.64 3.09
CA CYS A 156 -6.81 -9.40 3.86
C CYS A 156 -5.48 -8.69 3.62
N LEU A 157 -5.52 -7.43 3.15
CA LEU A 157 -4.34 -6.58 2.99
C LEU A 157 -4.25 -5.57 4.15
N ILE A 158 -3.30 -5.83 5.07
CA ILE A 158 -3.12 -5.04 6.29
C ILE A 158 -2.13 -3.91 6.03
N ASP A 159 -2.61 -2.66 6.03
CA ASP A 159 -1.77 -1.47 5.90
C ASP A 159 -2.37 -0.28 6.65
N THR A 160 -2.30 -0.30 7.97
CA THR A 160 -2.84 0.76 8.82
C THR A 160 -1.84 1.16 9.90
N PRO A 161 -1.75 2.45 10.27
CA PRO A 161 -1.04 2.84 11.49
C PRO A 161 -1.82 2.46 12.76
N GLY A 162 -3.12 2.14 12.65
CA GLY A 162 -3.96 1.74 13.77
C GLY A 162 -5.44 2.09 13.55
N ALA A 163 -6.29 1.64 14.46
CA ALA A 163 -7.69 2.06 14.53
C ALA A 163 -7.77 3.57 14.83
N TYR A 164 -8.74 4.29 14.25
CA TYR A 164 -8.87 5.72 14.48
C TYR A 164 -9.20 6.04 15.96
N PRO A 165 -8.35 6.81 16.67
CA PRO A 165 -8.52 7.08 18.10
C PRO A 165 -9.28 8.39 18.34
N GLY A 166 -10.53 8.47 17.85
CA GLY A 166 -11.36 9.68 17.97
C GLY A 166 -12.62 9.47 18.80
N ILE A 167 -13.14 10.55 19.40
CA ILE A 167 -14.37 10.55 20.23
C ILE A 167 -15.53 9.85 19.50
N ASN A 168 -15.76 10.26 18.25
CA ASN A 168 -16.80 9.69 17.40
C ASN A 168 -16.64 8.16 17.17
N ALA A 169 -15.41 7.64 17.16
CA ALA A 169 -15.17 6.20 17.04
C ALA A 169 -15.47 5.47 18.35
N GLU A 170 -15.10 6.05 19.50
CA GLU A 170 -15.44 5.48 20.81
C GLU A 170 -16.95 5.47 21.05
N GLU A 171 -17.66 6.57 20.77
CA GLU A 171 -19.12 6.65 20.88
C GLU A 171 -19.85 5.59 20.03
N ARG A 172 -19.24 5.17 18.92
CA ARG A 172 -19.76 4.13 18.03
C ARG A 172 -19.20 2.73 18.31
N GLY A 173 -18.42 2.55 19.37
CA GLY A 173 -17.94 1.24 19.82
C GLY A 173 -16.75 0.71 19.02
N GLN A 174 -15.65 1.45 18.93
CA GLN A 174 -14.41 0.98 18.29
C GLN A 174 -13.88 -0.32 18.90
N SER A 175 -13.88 -0.41 20.22
CA SER A 175 -13.47 -1.62 20.94
C SER A 175 -14.36 -2.84 20.63
N GLU A 176 -15.69 -2.64 20.60
CA GLU A 176 -16.64 -3.70 20.26
C GLU A 176 -16.46 -4.17 18.82
N ALA A 177 -16.34 -3.25 17.87
CA ALA A 177 -16.22 -3.59 16.47
C ALA A 177 -14.97 -4.44 16.18
N ILE A 178 -13.84 -4.11 16.81
CA ILE A 178 -12.60 -4.90 16.72
C ILE A 178 -12.76 -6.25 17.42
N ALA A 179 -13.23 -6.27 18.66
CA ALA A 179 -13.39 -7.52 19.43
C ALA A 179 -14.31 -8.52 18.74
N ARG A 180 -15.39 -8.03 18.13
CA ARG A 180 -16.33 -8.83 17.37
C ARG A 180 -15.72 -9.43 16.11
N ASN A 181 -14.90 -8.67 15.39
CA ASN A 181 -14.16 -9.18 14.22
C ASN A 181 -13.15 -10.28 14.58
N LEU A 182 -12.61 -10.28 15.80
CA LEU A 182 -11.70 -11.34 16.27
C LEU A 182 -12.44 -12.61 16.69
N PHE A 183 -13.71 -12.48 17.08
CA PHE A 183 -14.52 -13.58 17.61
C PHE A 183 -15.30 -14.35 16.53
N GLU A 184 -15.89 -13.63 15.56
CA GLU A 184 -16.78 -14.18 14.53
C GLU A 184 -16.09 -14.73 13.28
#